data_AF-A0A2E3Q9R7-F1
#
_entry.id   AF-A0A2E3Q9R7-F1
#
_cell.length_a   1.000
_cell.length_b   1.000
_cell.length_c   1.000
_cell.angle_alpha   90.00
_cell.angle_beta   90.00
_cell.angle_gamma   90.00
#
_symmetry.space_group_name_H-M   'P 1'
#
loop_
_entity.id
_entity.type
_entity.pdbx_description
1 polymer ?
#
loop_
_entity_poly.entity_id
_entity_poly.type
_entity_poly.pdbx_seq_one_letter_code
_entity_poly.pdbx_strand_id
1 'polypeptide(L)'
;MNIDDNLKRIRAWRLKVGGSLLAFAEKVQVNEATLRKLSDENWNPTVSTIRKCEAVIPPEFMANANDDIDPSSEPQAAPSDRGEDHTQAA
;
A
#
# COMPACT_ATOMS: atom_id res chain seq x y z
N MET A 1 -1.78 1.00 -5.92
CA MET A 1 -1.82 1.67 -4.60
C MET A 1 -3.17 1.40 -3.98
N ASN A 2 -3.23 0.51 -2.99
CA ASN A 2 -4.47 0.11 -2.34
C ASN A 2 -4.85 1.12 -1.24
N ILE A 3 -6.07 1.65 -1.25
CA ILE A 3 -6.51 2.67 -0.28
C ILE A 3 -6.54 2.08 1.14
N ASP A 4 -7.02 0.86 1.29
CA ASP A 4 -7.13 0.18 2.58
C ASP A 4 -5.77 0.04 3.28
N ASP A 5 -4.72 -0.26 2.51
CA ASP A 5 -3.37 -0.42 3.06
C ASP A 5 -2.75 0.91 3.51
N ASN A 6 -3.06 2.01 2.81
CA ASN A 6 -2.70 3.35 3.29
C ASN A 6 -3.43 3.68 4.59
N LEU A 7 -4.73 3.39 4.70
CA LEU A 7 -5.48 3.65 5.93
C LEU A 7 -4.94 2.83 7.11
N LYS A 8 -4.59 1.56 6.90
CA LYS A 8 -3.93 0.73 7.91
C LYS A 8 -2.58 1.32 8.34
N ARG A 9 -1.75 1.73 7.39
CA ARG A 9 -0.44 2.35 7.63
C ARG A 9 -0.55 3.65 8.42
N ILE A 10 -1.48 4.53 8.05
CA ILE A 10 -1.76 5.79 8.77
C ILE A 10 -2.17 5.51 10.21
N ARG A 11 -3.09 4.56 10.44
CA ARG A 11 -3.53 4.17 11.79
C ARG A 11 -2.37 3.61 12.62
N ALA A 12 -1.57 2.71 12.05
CA ALA A 12 -0.40 2.14 12.73
C ALA A 12 0.64 3.20 13.08
N TRP A 13 0.93 4.14 12.16
CA TRP A 13 1.84 5.24 12.42
C TRP A 13 1.34 6.15 13.55
N ARG A 14 0.03 6.46 13.53
CA ARG A 14 -0.59 7.27 14.59
C ARG A 14 -0.45 6.64 15.97
N LEU A 15 -0.66 5.33 16.07
CA LEU A 15 -0.49 4.58 17.32
C LEU A 15 0.97 4.57 17.77
N LYS A 16 1.93 4.43 16.85
CA LYS A 16 3.36 4.44 17.15
C LYS A 16 3.88 5.79 17.63
N VAL A 17 3.49 6.88 16.97
CA VAL A 17 3.95 8.24 17.33
C VAL A 17 3.29 8.73 18.62
N GLY A 18 2.08 8.26 18.94
CA GLY A 18 1.34 8.69 20.11
C GLY A 18 1.00 10.18 20.07
N GLY A 19 0.78 10.80 21.24
CA GLY A 19 0.43 12.22 21.34
C GLY A 19 -1.04 12.54 21.07
N SER A 20 -1.39 13.83 21.07
CA SER A 20 -2.76 14.31 20.88
C SER A 20 -3.18 14.27 19.41
N LEU A 21 -4.49 14.16 19.16
CA LEU A 21 -5.03 14.20 17.80
C LEU A 21 -4.77 15.56 17.12
N LEU A 22 -4.86 16.64 17.90
CA LEU A 22 -4.58 18.00 17.44
C LEU A 22 -3.14 18.15 16.94
N ALA A 23 -2.15 17.69 17.70
CA ALA A 23 -0.73 17.76 17.28
C ALA A 23 -0.48 16.98 15.98
N PHE A 24 -1.16 15.85 15.81
CA PHE A 24 -1.09 15.10 14.56
C PHE A 24 -1.75 15.86 13.39
N ALA A 25 -2.91 16.48 13.63
CA ALA A 25 -3.63 17.28 12.64
C ALA A 25 -2.80 18.48 12.14
N GLU A 26 -2.11 19.16 13.05
CA GLU A 26 -1.17 20.24 12.73
C GLU A 26 -0.02 19.74 11.86
N LYS A 27 0.55 18.57 12.20
CA LYS A 27 1.66 17.97 11.46
C LYS A 27 1.29 17.62 10.02
N VAL A 28 0.09 17.07 9.79
CA VAL A 28 -0.40 16.71 8.45
C VAL A 28 -1.13 17.85 7.74
N GLN A 29 -1.27 19.02 8.40
CA GLN A 29 -1.98 20.19 7.87
C GLN A 29 -3.42 19.90 7.42
N VAL A 30 -4.20 19.27 8.31
CA VAL A 30 -5.64 19.06 8.14
C VAL A 30 -6.38 19.48 9.41
N ASN A 31 -7.70 19.67 9.31
CA ASN A 31 -8.51 19.99 10.48
C ASN A 31 -8.61 18.77 11.41
N GLU A 32 -8.49 18.98 12.72
CA GLU A 32 -8.65 17.93 13.73
C GLU A 32 -9.99 17.18 13.57
N ALA A 33 -11.05 17.88 13.18
CA ALA A 33 -12.36 17.27 12.91
C ALA A 33 -12.29 16.19 11.82
N THR A 34 -11.44 16.36 10.80
CA THR A 34 -11.23 15.38 9.73
C THR A 34 -10.61 14.09 10.25
N LEU A 35 -9.77 14.17 11.28
CA LEU A 35 -9.05 13.05 11.88
C LEU A 35 -9.76 12.46 13.10
N ARG A 36 -10.86 13.05 13.56
CA ARG A 36 -11.61 12.56 14.73
C ARG A 36 -12.08 11.12 14.57
N LYS A 37 -12.36 10.72 13.33
CA LYS A 37 -12.77 9.36 12.97
C LYS A 37 -11.61 8.48 12.49
N LEU A 38 -10.35 8.90 12.59
CA LEU A 38 -9.19 8.14 12.09
C LEU A 38 -9.16 6.67 12.53
N SER A 39 -9.56 6.41 13.79
CA SER A 39 -9.61 5.06 14.38
C SER A 39 -10.87 4.25 13.99
N ASP A 40 -11.87 4.89 13.38
CA ASP A 40 -13.08 4.24 12.89
C ASP A 40 -12.76 3.49 11.60
N GLU A 41 -13.25 2.25 11.48
CA GLU A 41 -13.10 1.42 10.29
C GLU A 41 -13.82 2.03 9.08
N ASN A 42 -14.93 2.75 9.32
CA ASN A 42 -15.73 3.42 8.29
C ASN A 42 -15.22 4.83 7.93
N TRP A 43 -14.03 5.19 8.40
CA TRP A 43 -13.44 6.47 8.07
C TRP A 43 -13.09 6.55 6.59
N ASN A 44 -13.76 7.44 5.88
CA ASN A 44 -13.61 7.65 4.44
C ASN A 44 -13.04 9.04 4.12
N PRO A 45 -11.73 9.26 4.29
CA PRO A 45 -11.08 10.53 3.99
C PRO A 45 -10.92 10.75 2.48
N THR A 46 -10.69 12.00 2.09
CA THR A 46 -10.35 12.31 0.69
C THR A 46 -8.96 11.81 0.34
N VAL A 47 -8.71 11.56 -0.95
CA VAL A 47 -7.35 11.23 -1.47
C VAL A 47 -6.32 12.30 -1.07
N SER A 48 -6.71 13.57 -1.04
CA SER A 48 -5.86 14.68 -0.59
C SER A 48 -5.44 14.53 0.88
N THR A 49 -6.39 14.16 1.74
CA THR A 49 -6.14 13.89 3.16
C THR A 49 -5.21 12.69 3.34
N ILE A 50 -5.41 11.62 2.58
CA ILE A 50 -4.55 10.42 2.62
C ILE A 50 -3.11 10.80 2.27
N ARG A 51 -2.89 11.54 1.16
CA ARG A 51 -1.55 11.98 0.74
C ARG A 51 -0.85 12.84 1.79
N LYS A 52 -1.58 13.75 2.43
CA LYS A 52 -1.06 14.58 3.52
C LYS A 52 -0.66 13.75 4.75
N CYS A 53 -1.43 12.72 5.07
CA CYS A 53 -1.08 11.81 6.16
C CYS A 53 0.14 10.96 5.80
N GLU A 54 0.20 10.39 4.60
CA GLU A 54 1.35 9.60 4.14
C GLU A 54 2.65 10.41 4.11
N ALA A 55 2.60 11.71 3.78
CA ALA A 55 3.78 12.57 3.70
C ALA A 55 4.56 12.70 5.02
N VAL A 56 3.94 12.43 6.17
CA VAL A 56 4.61 12.48 7.49
C VAL A 56 5.06 11.11 8.00
N ILE A 57 4.79 10.05 7.23
CA ILE A 57 5.16 8.67 7.54
C ILE A 57 6.47 8.35 6.82
N PRO A 58 7.52 7.91 7.53
CA PRO A 58 8.77 7.48 6.88
C PRO A 58 8.50 6.37 5.85
N PRO A 59 9.15 6.38 4.68
CA PRO A 59 8.93 5.37 3.64
C PRO A 59 9.22 3.95 4.14
N GLU A 60 10.21 3.80 5.02
CA GLU A 60 10.60 2.53 5.65
C GLU A 60 9.53 1.96 6.61
N PHE A 61 8.60 2.78 7.09
CA PHE A 61 7.63 2.36 8.11
C PHE A 61 6.58 1.41 7.54
N MET A 62 6.63 0.11 7.85
CA MET A 62 5.76 -0.91 7.21
C MET A 62 6.02 -1.10 5.71
N ALA A 63 7.25 -0.84 5.23
CA ALA A 63 7.65 -1.19 3.86
C ALA A 63 7.44 -2.69 3.56
N ASN A 64 7.73 -3.58 4.52
CA ASN A 64 7.58 -5.04 4.38
C ASN A 64 6.14 -5.58 4.47
N ALA A 65 5.11 -4.74 4.66
CA ALA A 65 3.71 -5.19 4.69
C ALA A 65 2.97 -4.97 3.35
N ASN A 66 3.61 -4.27 2.40
CA ASN A 66 3.05 -3.91 1.10
C ASN A 66 3.81 -4.52 -0.09
N ASP A 67 4.79 -5.39 0.15
CA ASP A 67 5.30 -6.31 -0.87
C ASP A 67 4.30 -7.46 -1.08
N ASP A 68 3.05 -7.11 -1.42
CA ASP A 68 2.29 -7.94 -2.33
C ASP A 68 2.94 -7.72 -3.69
N ILE A 69 4.06 -8.43 -3.88
CA ILE A 69 4.61 -8.72 -5.19
C ILE A 69 3.47 -9.41 -5.91
N ASP A 70 2.76 -8.66 -6.75
CA ASP A 70 1.89 -9.23 -7.75
C ASP A 70 2.76 -10.21 -8.59
N PRO A 71 2.54 -11.54 -8.50
CA PRO A 71 3.31 -12.47 -9.31
C PRO A 71 2.77 -12.55 -10.75
N SER A 72 1.92 -11.62 -11.20
CA SER A 72 1.40 -11.62 -12.58
C SER A 72 2.38 -11.00 -13.58
N SER A 73 3.64 -10.78 -13.19
CA SER A 73 4.73 -10.91 -14.15
C SER A 73 4.96 -12.40 -14.40
N GLU A 74 4.03 -13.03 -15.14
CA GLU A 74 4.34 -14.28 -15.83
C GLU A 74 5.64 -14.04 -16.61
N PRO A 75 6.72 -14.82 -16.39
CA PRO A 75 7.73 -14.91 -17.41
C PRO A 75 7.01 -15.48 -18.63
N GLN A 76 6.82 -14.67 -19.67
CA GLN A 76 6.44 -15.18 -20.98
C GLN A 76 7.45 -16.27 -21.33
N ALA A 77 7.05 -17.51 -21.12
CA ALA A 77 7.76 -18.66 -21.61
C ALA A 77 7.85 -18.45 -23.12
N ALA A 78 9.07 -18.17 -23.59
CA ALA A 78 9.38 -18.32 -24.99
C ALA A 78 8.88 -19.71 -25.41
N PRO A 79 8.12 -19.85 -26.51
CA PRO A 79 7.74 -21.17 -27.00
C PRO A 79 9.02 -21.88 -27.45
N SER A 80 9.63 -22.63 -26.55
CA SER A 80 10.65 -23.61 -26.90
C SER A 80 9.94 -24.83 -27.45
N ASP A 81 10.08 -24.98 -28.75
CA ASP A 81 10.51 -26.23 -29.35
C ASP A 81 9.57 -27.42 -29.14
N ARG A 82 8.53 -27.49 -29.98
CA ARG A 82 7.84 -28.75 -30.25
C ARG A 82 8.72 -29.55 -31.20
N GLY A 83 9.47 -30.49 -30.63
CA GLY A 83 10.18 -31.51 -31.40
C GLY A 83 9.21 -32.29 -32.29
N GLU A 84 9.55 -32.39 -33.56
CA GLU A 84 9.12 -33.48 -34.44
C GLU A 84 10.38 -34.24 -34.85
N ASP A 85 10.76 -35.18 -33.98
CA ASP A 85 11.58 -36.33 -34.35
C ASP A 85 10.77 -37.16 -35.34
N HIS A 86 11.20 -37.18 -36.61
CA HIS A 86 10.84 -38.23 -37.55
C HIS A 86 12.11 -38.96 -37.96
N THR A 87 12.57 -39.85 -37.09
CA THR A 87 13.59 -40.85 -37.43
C THR A 87 12.94 -42.10 -38.06
N GLN A 88 13.41 -42.40 -39.28
CA GLN A 88 13.58 -43.70 -39.97
C GLN A 88 12.48 -44.41 -40.80
N ALA A 89 12.88 -44.60 -42.08
CA ALA A 89 13.01 -45.85 -42.84
C ALA A 89 11.76 -46.59 -43.36
N ALA A 90 11.63 -46.60 -44.70
CA ALA A 90 11.62 -47.82 -45.53
C ALA A 90 12.04 -47.47 -46.97
#